data_AF-A0A833G0H1-F1
#
_entry.id   AF-A0A833G0H1-F1
#
_cell.length_a   1.000
_cell.length_b   1.000
_cell.length_c   1.000
_cell.angle_alpha   90.00
_cell.angle_beta   90.00
_cell.angle_gamma   90.00
#
_symmetry.space_group_name_H-M   'P 1'
#
loop_
_entity.id
_entity.type
_entity.pdbx_description
1 polymer ?
#
loop_
_entity_poly.entity_id
_entity_poly.type
_entity_poly.pdbx_seq_one_letter_code
_entity_poly.pdbx_strand_id
1 'polypeptide(L)'
;MASPPPAERAAPDRPAPMTPRPWRVTDRRREAADSWTLDLEPADGGAGMSYLPGQFNMIYAFGIGEVPISISGGSGEEGPLV
;
A
#
# COMPACT_ATOMS: atom_id res chain seq x y z
N MET A 1 -19.08 -42.34 -6.27
CA MET A 1 -17.82 -41.60 -6.03
C MET A 1 -18.08 -40.15 -6.36
N ALA A 2 -18.37 -39.33 -5.35
CA ALA A 2 -18.52 -37.88 -5.52
C ALA A 2 -17.12 -37.26 -5.54
N SER A 3 -16.82 -36.41 -6.53
CA SER A 3 -15.58 -35.63 -6.55
C SER A 3 -15.45 -34.80 -5.27
N PRO A 4 -14.25 -34.71 -4.67
CA PRO A 4 -14.04 -33.75 -3.59
C PRO A 4 -14.25 -32.32 -4.13
N PRO A 5 -14.77 -31.38 -3.33
CA PRO A 5 -14.79 -29.98 -3.72
C PRO A 5 -13.35 -29.54 -4.02
N PRO A 6 -13.13 -28.65 -5.00
CA PRO A 6 -11.80 -28.09 -5.21
C PRO A 6 -11.37 -27.49 -3.88
N ALA A 7 -10.27 -28.00 -3.32
CA ALA A 7 -9.64 -27.41 -2.17
C ALA A 7 -9.42 -25.93 -2.54
N GLU A 8 -10.16 -25.05 -1.86
CA GLU A 8 -9.90 -23.62 -1.80
C GLU A 8 -8.39 -23.48 -1.74
N ARG A 9 -7.76 -23.10 -2.86
CA ARG A 9 -6.32 -22.93 -2.91
C ARG A 9 -6.03 -21.97 -1.79
N ALA A 10 -5.34 -22.43 -0.75
CA ALA A 10 -4.96 -21.59 0.36
C ALA A 10 -4.28 -20.38 -0.25
N ALA A 11 -4.99 -19.25 -0.29
CA ALA A 11 -4.41 -18.01 -0.71
C ALA A 11 -3.20 -17.82 0.22
N PRO A 12 -2.05 -17.35 -0.30
CA PRO A 12 -0.96 -16.97 0.60
C PRO A 12 -1.54 -16.08 1.69
N ASP A 13 -0.97 -16.17 2.90
CA ASP A 13 -1.32 -15.37 4.08
C ASP A 13 -1.24 -13.87 3.71
N ARG A 14 -2.27 -13.39 3.03
CA ARG A 14 -2.33 -12.03 2.52
C ARG A 14 -2.94 -11.27 3.69
N PRO A 15 -2.24 -10.25 4.21
CA PRO A 15 -2.78 -9.46 5.30
C PRO A 15 -4.20 -9.02 4.92
N ALA A 16 -5.13 -9.15 5.86
CA ALA A 16 -6.50 -8.71 5.66
C ALA A 16 -6.46 -7.26 5.16
N PRO A 17 -7.37 -6.84 4.25
CA PRO A 17 -7.29 -5.58 3.50
C PRO A 17 -7.18 -4.29 4.33
N MET A 18 -7.36 -4.36 5.65
CA MET A 18 -7.24 -3.25 6.59
C MET A 18 -6.18 -3.48 7.67
N THR A 19 -5.23 -4.38 7.43
CA THR A 19 -4.11 -4.60 8.35
C THR A 19 -3.05 -3.55 8.06
N PRO A 20 -2.80 -2.59 8.98
CA PRO A 20 -1.80 -1.56 8.74
C PRO A 20 -0.42 -2.20 8.66
N ARG A 21 0.27 -1.97 7.54
CA ARG A 21 1.67 -2.34 7.35
C ARG A 21 2.53 -1.11 7.62
N PRO A 22 3.63 -1.19 8.40
CA PRO A 22 4.51 -0.05 8.61
C PRO A 22 5.29 0.31 7.34
N TRP A 23 5.32 1.59 6.98
CA TRP A 23 6.11 2.15 5.88
C TRP A 23 7.03 3.25 6.40
N ARG A 24 8.18 3.43 5.75
CA ARG A 24 9.13 4.51 6.03
C ARG A 24 9.00 5.57 4.95
N VAL A 25 8.97 6.84 5.37
CA VAL A 25 9.14 7.99 4.48
C VAL A 25 10.64 8.12 4.19
N THR A 26 11.02 8.00 2.93
CA THR A 26 12.42 8.06 2.50
C THR A 26 12.78 9.39 1.88
N ASP A 27 11.82 10.04 1.21
CA ASP A 27 11.95 11.42 0.73
C ASP A 27 10.64 12.21 0.92
N ARG A 28 10.75 13.53 0.83
CA ARG A 28 9.60 14.44 0.82
C ARG A 28 9.87 15.61 -0.11
N ARG A 29 8.95 15.86 -1.03
CA ARG A 29 8.99 17.00 -1.94
C ARG A 29 7.80 17.91 -1.71
N ARG A 30 8.01 19.22 -1.73
CA ARG A 30 6.92 20.20 -1.64
C ARG A 30 6.41 20.52 -3.05
N GLU A 31 5.15 20.22 -3.32
CA GLU A 31 4.49 20.54 -4.60
C GLU A 31 3.87 21.94 -4.60
N ALA A 32 3.32 22.36 -3.45
CA ALA A 32 2.64 23.64 -3.28
C ALA A 32 2.81 24.20 -1.87
N ALA A 33 2.12 25.29 -1.55
CA ALA A 33 2.15 25.87 -0.20
C ALA A 33 1.73 24.85 0.87
N ASP A 34 0.73 24.02 0.54
CA ASP A 34 0.01 23.12 1.45
C ASP A 34 0.12 21.63 1.04
N SER A 35 0.72 21.34 -0.13
CA SER A 35 0.82 19.98 -0.67
C SER A 35 2.25 19.47 -0.71
N TRP A 36 2.41 18.23 -0.29
CA TRP A 36 3.67 17.49 -0.31
C TRP A 36 3.47 16.13 -0.98
N THR A 37 4.52 15.72 -1.66
CA THR A 37 4.72 14.37 -2.15
C THR A 37 5.66 13.64 -1.18
N LEU A 38 5.33 12.40 -0.83
CA LEU A 38 6.12 11.57 0.07
C LEU A 38 6.50 10.28 -0.63
N ASP A 39 7.79 9.95 -0.64
CA ASP A 39 8.28 8.68 -1.14
C ASP A 39 8.26 7.67 0.00
N LEU A 40 7.59 6.54 -0.21
CA LEU A 40 7.42 5.50 0.82
C LEU A 40 8.04 4.17 0.40
N GLU A 41 8.74 3.54 1.35
CA GLU A 41 9.24 2.17 1.22
C GLU A 41 8.75 1.28 2.38
N PRO A 42 8.47 -0.02 2.14
CA PRO A 42 8.04 -0.94 3.19
C PRO A 42 9.09 -1.05 4.30
N ALA A 43 8.68 -0.89 5.56
CA ALA A 43 9.64 -0.91 6.67
C ALA A 43 10.27 -2.30 6.88
N ASP A 44 9.58 -3.35 6.46
CA ASP A 44 10.05 -4.74 6.51
C ASP A 44 10.92 -5.13 5.29
N GLY A 45 11.13 -4.23 4.31
CA GLY A 45 11.93 -4.51 3.12
C GLY A 45 11.29 -5.47 2.11
N GLY A 46 10.02 -5.86 2.33
CA GLY A 46 9.26 -6.63 1.34
C GLY A 46 8.85 -5.80 0.12
N ALA A 47 8.09 -6.42 -0.77
CA ALA A 47 7.63 -5.76 -2.00
C ALA A 47 6.73 -4.54 -1.71
N GLY A 48 6.80 -3.57 -2.63
CA GLY A 48 5.90 -2.41 -2.68
C GLY A 48 4.43 -2.80 -2.88
N MET A 49 3.56 -1.79 -2.99
CA MET A 49 2.12 -2.02 -3.11
C MET A 49 1.71 -1.95 -4.58
N SER A 50 1.07 -3.00 -5.09
CA SER A 50 0.44 -2.96 -6.42
C SER A 50 -0.96 -2.36 -6.30
N TYR A 51 -1.31 -1.45 -7.20
CA TYR A 51 -2.60 -0.79 -7.23
C TYR A 51 -3.11 -0.59 -8.66
N LEU A 52 -4.41 -0.40 -8.80
CA LEU A 52 -5.11 -0.08 -10.02
C LEU A 52 -5.49 1.42 -10.05
N PRO A 53 -5.62 2.02 -11.25
CA PRO A 53 -6.11 3.39 -11.37
C PRO A 53 -7.44 3.59 -10.63
N GLY A 54 -7.54 4.68 -9.86
CA GLY A 54 -8.73 5.02 -9.06
C GLY A 54 -8.76 4.39 -7.66
N GLN A 55 -7.75 3.60 -7.28
CA GLN A 55 -7.58 3.18 -5.89
C GLN A 55 -6.94 4.26 -5.04
N PHE A 56 -7.23 4.20 -3.74
CA PHE A 56 -6.63 5.02 -2.69
C PHE A 56 -6.13 4.12 -1.58
N ASN A 57 -5.23 4.64 -0.76
CA ASN A 57 -4.69 3.94 0.40
C ASN A 57 -5.12 4.63 1.69
N MET A 58 -5.35 3.84 2.75
CA MET A 58 -5.58 4.39 4.08
C MET A 58 -4.23 4.58 4.75
N ILE A 59 -3.81 5.82 4.94
CA ILE A 59 -2.55 6.15 5.62
C ILE A 59 -2.87 6.49 7.06
N TYR A 60 -2.32 5.69 7.98
CA TYR A 60 -2.36 5.96 9.40
C TYR A 60 -1.11 6.73 9.83
N ALA A 61 -1.32 7.90 10.45
CA ALA A 61 -0.28 8.65 11.13
C ALA A 61 -0.38 8.38 12.63
N PHE A 62 0.71 7.89 13.22
CA PHE A 62 0.78 7.50 14.63
C PHE A 62 0.29 8.61 15.56
N GLY A 63 -0.75 8.33 16.34
CA GLY A 63 -1.33 9.26 17.30
C GLY A 63 -2.19 10.40 16.72
N ILE A 64 -2.35 10.47 15.39
CA ILE A 64 -3.17 11.49 14.71
C ILE A 64 -4.48 10.90 14.18
N GLY A 65 -4.41 9.73 13.55
CA GLY A 65 -5.55 9.07 12.92
C GLY A 65 -5.23 8.53 11.54
N GLU A 66 -6.26 8.09 10.82
CA GLU A 66 -6.14 7.57 9.45
C GLU A 66 -6.88 8.46 8.45
N VAL A 67 -6.32 8.61 7.26
CA VAL A 67 -6.94 9.36 6.16
C VAL A 67 -6.79 8.61 4.84
N PRO A 68 -7.80 8.69 3.95
CA PRO A 68 -7.68 8.17 2.60
C PRO A 68 -6.82 9.11 1.73
N ILE A 69 -5.77 8.56 1.10
CA ILE A 69 -4.88 9.27 0.19
C ILE A 69 -4.87 8.56 -1.16
N SER A 70 -5.19 9.27 -2.23
CA SER A 70 -5.12 8.74 -3.60
C SER A 70 -3.68 8.45 -3.99
N ILE A 71 -3.46 7.33 -4.68
CA ILE A 71 -2.12 6.95 -5.13
C ILE A 71 -1.84 7.68 -6.45
N SER A 72 -0.79 8.49 -6.49
CA SER A 72 -0.51 9.38 -7.63
C SER A 72 0.74 8.97 -8.43
N GLY A 73 1.58 8.06 -7.90
CA GLY A 73 2.75 7.56 -8.63
C GLY A 73 3.23 6.16 -8.23
N GLY A 74 3.83 5.51 -9.22
CA GLY A 74 4.19 4.09 -9.29
C GLY A 74 3.84 3.57 -10.69
N SER A 75 4.73 3.81 -11.66
CA SER A 75 4.75 3.00 -12.88
C SER A 75 4.89 1.54 -12.44
N GLY A 76 4.40 0.58 -13.22
CA GLY A 76 4.50 -0.86 -12.91
C GLY A 76 5.93 -1.43 -12.87
N GLU A 77 6.91 -0.63 -12.48
CA GLU A 77 8.30 -0.95 -12.19
C GLU A 77 8.52 -0.66 -10.71
N GLU A 78 9.12 -1.61 -10.01
CA GLU A 78 9.40 -1.57 -8.57
C GLU A 78 10.07 -0.26 -8.17
N GLY A 79 9.29 0.70 -7.65
CA GLY A 79 9.75 2.03 -7.28
C GLY A 79 8.95 2.57 -6.08
N PRO A 80 9.46 3.61 -5.40
CA PRO A 80 8.82 4.15 -4.20
C PRO A 80 7.39 4.60 -4.51
N LEU A 81 6.49 4.42 -3.53
CA LEU A 81 5.11 4.92 -3.66
C LEU A 81 5.12 6.44 -3.46
N VAL A 82 4.43 7.15 -4.36
CA VAL A 82 4.42 8.62 -4.46
C VAL A 82 3.00 9.17 -4.35
#